data_AF-A0A1G1YVP7-F1
#
_entry.id   AF-A0A1G1YVP7-F1
#
_cell.length_a   1.000
_cell.length_b   1.000
_cell.length_c   1.000
_cell.angle_alpha   90.00
_cell.angle_beta   90.00
_cell.angle_gamma   90.00
#
_symmetry.space_group_name_H-M   'P 1'
#
loop_
_entity.id
_entity.type
_entity.pdbx_description
1 polymer ?
#
loop_
_entity_poly.entity_id
_entity_poly.type
_entity_poly.pdbx_seq_one_letter_code
_entity_poly.pdbx_strand_id
1 'polypeptide(L)'
;MANFIPKKTENEQNSGLSVALGLFAQLSGWLIGPLVISLFLGRYLDDKFNTRPWLFLLTTALAFAVTIFGLVQETMKYLKEIDKKR
;
A
#
# COMPACT_ATOMS: atom_id res chain seq x y z
N MET A 1 -34.06 -26.50 30.14
CA MET A 1 -33.41 -25.19 30.33
C MET A 1 -32.36 -25.05 29.24
N ALA A 2 -32.59 -24.18 28.25
CA ALA A 2 -31.65 -23.97 27.16
C ALA A 2 -30.44 -23.19 27.70
N ASN A 3 -29.25 -23.80 27.65
CA ASN A 3 -27.99 -23.10 27.92
C ASN A 3 -27.72 -22.11 26.80
N PHE A 4 -27.99 -20.83 27.05
CA PHE A 4 -27.44 -19.72 26.28
C PHE A 4 -25.95 -19.62 26.59
N ILE A 5 -25.12 -20.34 25.85
CA ILE A 5 -23.70 -20.00 25.74
C ILE A 5 -23.65 -18.83 24.75
N PRO A 6 -23.32 -17.59 25.17
CA PRO A 6 -23.07 -16.54 24.21
C PRO A 6 -21.85 -16.96 23.39
N LYS A 7 -22.05 -17.17 22.09
CA LYS A 7 -20.96 -17.32 21.12
C LYS A 7 -20.18 -16.02 21.15
N LYS A 8 -19.08 -15.99 21.92
CA LYS A 8 -18.22 -14.83 22.05
C LYS A 8 -17.74 -14.46 20.65
N THR A 9 -18.23 -13.33 20.18
CA THR A 9 -17.98 -12.79 18.86
C THR A 9 -16.48 -12.60 18.65
N GLU A 10 -15.99 -13.15 17.54
CA GLU A 10 -14.62 -13.20 17.00
C GLU A 10 -13.94 -11.81 16.77
N ASN A 11 -14.53 -10.75 17.31
CA ASN A 11 -14.24 -9.35 16.98
C ASN A 11 -13.43 -8.58 18.06
N GLU A 12 -13.21 -9.14 19.26
CA GLU A 12 -12.46 -8.43 20.33
C GLU A 12 -10.97 -8.80 20.40
N GLN A 13 -10.55 -9.97 19.89
CA GLN A 13 -9.14 -10.38 19.89
C GLN A 13 -8.42 -10.07 18.57
N ASN A 14 -9.19 -9.72 17.53
CA ASN A 14 -8.70 -9.41 16.18
C ASN A 14 -8.55 -7.90 15.90
N SER A 15 -8.82 -7.02 16.86
CA SER A 15 -8.91 -5.58 16.59
C SER A 15 -7.55 -4.92 16.24
N GLY A 16 -6.50 -5.17 17.01
CA GLY A 16 -5.19 -4.55 16.76
C GLY A 16 -4.41 -5.19 15.60
N LEU A 17 -4.41 -6.52 15.54
CA LEU A 17 -3.63 -7.27 14.55
C LEU A 17 -4.19 -7.11 13.13
N SER A 18 -5.51 -7.22 12.96
CA SER A 18 -6.12 -7.05 11.63
C SER A 18 -5.94 -5.64 11.07
N VAL A 19 -6.06 -4.61 11.92
CA VAL A 19 -5.80 -3.21 11.55
C VAL A 19 -4.34 -2.99 11.18
N ALA A 20 -3.40 -3.52 11.97
CA ALA A 20 -1.97 -3.42 11.67
C ALA A 20 -1.61 -4.14 10.36
N LEU A 21 -2.15 -5.33 10.12
CA LEU A 21 -1.96 -6.07 8.86
C LEU A 21 -2.57 -5.33 7.67
N GLY A 22 -3.74 -4.72 7.83
CA GLY A 22 -4.37 -3.90 6.79
C GLY A 22 -3.52 -2.70 6.38
N LEU A 23 -3.04 -1.93 7.37
CA LEU A 23 -2.12 -0.82 7.14
C LEU A 23 -0.82 -1.28 6.47
N PHE A 24 -0.23 -2.35 6.97
CA PHE A 24 1.00 -2.91 6.40
C PHE A 24 0.82 -3.32 4.94
N ALA A 25 -0.27 -4.03 4.63
CA ALA A 25 -0.57 -4.46 3.28
C ALA A 25 -0.81 -3.28 2.34
N GLN A 26 -1.51 -2.24 2.81
CA GLN A 26 -1.81 -1.05 2.02
C GLN A 26 -0.55 -0.23 1.72
N LEU A 27 0.32 -0.02 2.71
CA LEU A 27 1.60 0.67 2.54
C LEU A 27 2.55 -0.12 1.64
N SER A 28 2.67 -1.43 1.88
CA SER A 28 3.51 -2.32 1.07
C SER A 28 3.01 -2.42 -0.37
N GLY A 29 1.68 -2.43 -0.57
CA GLY A 29 1.06 -2.42 -1.90
C GLY A 29 1.40 -1.15 -2.68
N TRP A 30 1.31 0.01 -2.03
CA TRP A 30 1.70 1.29 -2.62
C TRP A 30 3.20 1.41 -2.91
N LEU A 31 4.06 0.70 -2.17
CA LEU A 31 5.49 0.66 -2.44
C LEU A 31 5.83 -0.28 -3.60
N ILE A 32 5.35 -1.52 -3.53
CA ILE A 32 5.69 -2.58 -4.48
C ILE A 32 5.05 -2.32 -5.84
N GLY A 33 3.80 -1.84 -5.88
CA GLY A 33 3.06 -1.63 -7.13
C GLY A 33 3.80 -0.74 -8.13
N PRO A 34 4.06 0.55 -7.81
CA PRO A 34 4.76 1.47 -8.70
C PRO A 34 6.17 1.01 -9.04
N LEU A 35 6.90 0.42 -8.09
CA LEU A 35 8.25 -0.08 -8.33
C LEU A 35 8.27 -1.23 -9.35
N VAL A 36 7.42 -2.23 -9.17
CA VAL A 36 7.33 -3.37 -10.09
C VAL A 36 6.89 -2.88 -11.48
N ILE A 37 5.87 -2.02 -11.55
CA ILE A 37 5.42 -1.41 -12.80
C ILE A 37 6.58 -0.70 -13.50
N SER A 38 7.35 0.10 -12.75
CA SER A 38 8.53 0.81 -13.28
C SER A 38 9.62 -0.11 -13.79
N LEU A 39 9.86 -1.24 -13.13
CA LEU A 39 10.89 -2.19 -13.58
C LEU A 39 10.57 -2.74 -14.97
N PHE A 40 9.31 -3.11 -15.20
CA PHE A 40 8.87 -3.63 -16.49
C PHE A 40 8.81 -2.52 -17.55
N LEU A 41 8.21 -1.36 -17.22
CA LEU A 41 8.08 -0.23 -18.15
C LEU A 41 9.44 0.36 -18.53
N GLY A 42 10.28 0.62 -17.54
CA GLY A 42 11.60 1.23 -17.72
C GLY A 42 12.52 0.38 -18.59
N ARG A 43 12.55 -0.93 -18.36
CA ARG A 43 13.31 -1.86 -19.20
C ARG A 43 12.75 -1.95 -20.62
N TYR A 44 11.43 -2.02 -20.77
CA TYR A 44 10.80 -2.06 -22.08
C TYR A 44 11.08 -0.80 -22.90
N LEU A 45 11.03 0.37 -22.26
CA LEU A 45 11.35 1.66 -22.87
C LEU A 45 12.84 1.75 -23.24
N ASP A 46 13.74 1.37 -22.34
CA ASP A 46 15.17 1.38 -22.64
C ASP A 46 15.56 0.43 -23.79
N ASP A 47 14.92 -0.74 -23.88
CA ASP A 47 15.12 -1.69 -24.97
C ASP A 47 14.62 -1.14 -26.31
N LYS A 48 13.49 -0.41 -26.29
CA LYS A 48 12.90 0.20 -27.49
C LYS A 48 13.70 1.40 -28.02
N PHE A 49 14.25 2.21 -27.12
CA PHE A 49 14.96 3.45 -27.48
C PHE A 49 16.49 3.29 -27.49
N ASN A 50 17.03 2.12 -27.16
CA ASN A 50 18.48 1.89 -26.99
C ASN A 50 19.16 2.85 -25.99
N THR A 51 18.39 3.40 -25.05
CA THR A 51 18.84 4.40 -24.08
C THR A 51 19.33 3.81 -22.76
N ARG A 52 19.70 2.52 -22.74
CA ARG A 52 20.06 1.80 -21.50
C ARG A 52 21.11 2.57 -20.67
N PRO A 53 20.89 2.90 -19.37
CA PRO A 53 19.71 2.69 -18.54
C PRO A 53 18.98 4.02 -18.16
N TRP A 54 18.93 5.01 -19.05
CA TRP A 54 18.41 6.34 -18.74
C TRP A 54 16.88 6.39 -18.57
N LEU A 55 16.11 5.69 -19.42
CA LEU A 55 14.65 5.69 -19.26
C LEU A 55 14.22 4.82 -18.08
N PHE A 56 14.97 3.77 -17.78
CA PHE A 56 14.80 3.02 -16.54
C PHE A 56 14.98 3.90 -15.29
N LEU A 57 16.04 4.73 -15.26
CA LEU A 57 16.27 5.66 -14.16
C LEU A 57 15.14 6.69 -14.04
N LEU A 58 14.71 7.27 -15.15
CA LEU A 58 13.63 8.26 -15.18
C LEU A 58 12.30 7.65 -14.68
N THR A 59 11.93 6.49 -15.21
CA THR A 59 10.69 5.81 -14.81
C THR A 59 10.73 5.39 -13.35
N THR A 60 11.89 4.93 -12.84
CA THR A 60 12.06 4.58 -11.43
C THR A 60 11.93 5.80 -10.53
N ALA A 61 12.53 6.93 -10.91
CA ALA A 61 12.38 8.19 -10.19
C ALA A 61 10.91 8.65 -10.14
N LEU A 62 10.18 8.55 -11.26
CA LEU A 62 8.75 8.86 -11.30
C LEU A 62 7.93 7.92 -10.42
N ALA A 63 8.21 6.62 -10.45
CA ALA A 63 7.53 5.65 -9.59
C ALA A 63 7.78 5.92 -8.10
N PHE A 64 8.99 6.35 -7.74
CA PHE A 64 9.30 6.78 -6.38
C PHE A 64 8.47 8.00 -5.96
N ALA A 65 8.34 9.00 -6.84
CA ALA A 65 7.51 10.17 -6.57
C ALA A 65 6.02 9.79 -6.39
N VAL A 66 5.50 8.91 -7.26
CA VAL A 66 4.13 8.38 -7.15
C VAL A 66 3.94 7.62 -5.83
N THR A 67 4.91 6.80 -5.44
CA THR A 67 4.88 6.05 -4.18
C THR A 67 4.77 6.99 -2.99
N ILE A 68 5.64 8.00 -2.90
CA ILE A 68 5.63 8.99 -1.81
C ILE A 68 4.29 9.71 -1.76
N PHE A 69 3.78 10.18 -2.91
CA PHE A 69 2.52 10.89 -2.96
C PHE A 69 1.33 10.00 -2.53
N GLY A 70 1.28 8.76 -3.02
CA GLY A 70 0.26 7.77 -2.63
C GLY A 70 0.30 7.48 -1.13
N LEU A 71 1.48 7.23 -0.57
CA LEU A 71 1.67 6.96 0.85
C LEU A 71 1.21 8.13 1.73
N VAL A 72 1.61 9.36 1.38
CA VAL A 72 1.23 10.56 2.13
C VAL A 72 -0.28 10.77 2.06
N GLN A 73 -0.89 10.64 0.88
CA GLN A 73 -2.33 10.82 0.73
C GLN A 73 -3.12 9.79 1.54
N GLU A 74 -2.69 8.52 1.51
CA GLU A 74 -3.32 7.43 2.26
C GLU A 74 -3.18 7.64 3.78
N THR A 75 -1.99 7.99 4.23
CA THR A 75 -1.72 8.29 5.64
C THR A 75 -2.57 9.46 6.13
N MET A 76 -2.70 10.53 5.32
CA MET A 76 -3.53 11.68 5.66
C MET A 76 -5.02 11.33 5.71
N LYS A 77 -5.52 10.43 4.86
CA LYS A 77 -6.89 9.91 4.96
C LYS A 77 -7.08 9.11 6.25
N TYR A 78 -6.14 8.21 6.55
CA TYR A 78 -6.18 7.38 7.76
C TYR A 78 -6.18 8.24 9.04
N LEU A 79 -5.34 9.27 9.10
CA LEU A 79 -5.31 10.22 10.23
C LEU A 79 -6.65 10.95 10.40
N LYS A 80 -7.27 11.42 9.31
CA LYS A 80 -8.59 12.07 9.36
C LYS A 80 -9.70 11.13 9.81
N GLU A 81 -9.65 9.86 9.41
CA GLU A 81 -10.64 8.86 9.84
C GLU A 81 -10.54 8.56 11.34
N ILE A 82 -9.32 8.50 11.88
CA ILE A 82 -9.11 8.33 13.32
C ILE A 82 -9.66 9.54 14.08
N ASP A 83 -9.34 10.75 13.63
CA ASP A 83 -9.75 11.99 14.30
C ASP A 83 -11.28 12.17 14.27
N LYS A 84 -11.94 11.76 13.18
CA LYS A 84 -13.41 11.79 13.05
C LYS A 84 -14.13 10.73 13.88
N LYS A 85 -13.45 9.64 14.25
CA LYS A 85 -14.00 8.56 15.09
C LYS A 85 -13.86 8.85 16.60
N ARG A 86 -13.06 9.85 16.99
CA ARG A 86 -13.03 10.40 18.35
C ARG A 86 -14.10 11.47 18.52
#